data_AF-V6IUQ6-F1
#
_entry.id   AF-V6IUQ6-F1
#
_cell.length_a   1.000
_cell.length_b   1.000
_cell.length_c   1.000
_cell.angle_alpha   90.00
_cell.angle_beta   90.00
_cell.angle_gamma   90.00
#
_symmetry.space_group_name_H-M   'P 1'
#
loop_
_entity.id
_entity.type
_entity.pdbx_description
1 polymer ?
#
loop_
_entity_poly.entity_id
_entity_poly.type
_entity_poly.pdbx_seq_one_letter_code
_entity_poly.pdbx_strand_id
1 'polypeptide(L)'
;MKNLLKGALVLSLTGLLFCTPAQSFALNAKSPGFVKESDHTYIISTAKDFTAGTGTNIAIHQRPGDGSITLKKSQGKYASDGTYVSPEISTGKFDYMIASWNSDTPTGTYVEIQARALVSHYNADNQLVQDWSTWRSWGKWGTNIARASISDMSDPLAYVDVDTFTVRGSRGENADKFQIKAILHSDNPRVAPSVRLLSASTELGWNTTSKHPSTITLNKDIDTPAYSQMIRDPKIANSICSPTTITMAMNRMGENLLLEETAYRDYDYSYDGFGNWAFSSALAGSYGYKSYSIFTDLDGLKNEIAKGYPVAVSVKYTNDPTNTRYPYVEGAPGTTPGHLILVRGFETIDGQDYVIVNDSFAPSDDTAVRKYKIDQFQKAWANGVAYIVHSKEKGAGYAVAKRVKAHLLPTNQDNEYALYVGKEKIAIPANFTANSSPLTEHTGTLTYTLSDGQKYNTDAHKKFYYTHETSDGNIALNVNQIKADLNGKHATLTLYVLGTEGNNYVAKLELNKKHISH
;
A
#
# COMPACT_ATOMS: atom_id res chain seq x y z
N MET A 1 -68.22 -39.10 43.10
CA MET A 1 -68.06 -39.99 44.27
C MET A 1 -67.20 -41.18 43.87
N LYS A 2 -66.04 -41.30 44.53
CA LYS A 2 -65.27 -42.52 44.86
C LYS A 2 -64.99 -43.58 43.77
N ASN A 3 -63.71 -43.58 43.37
CA ASN A 3 -62.79 -44.68 42.99
C ASN A 3 -63.28 -46.14 43.15
N LEU A 4 -62.93 -47.02 42.19
CA LEU A 4 -61.94 -48.10 42.39
C LEU A 4 -61.72 -48.96 41.11
N LEU A 5 -60.46 -49.39 40.95
CA LEU A 5 -59.85 -50.12 39.85
C LEU A 5 -60.31 -51.59 39.68
N LYS A 6 -60.31 -52.07 38.43
CA LYS A 6 -59.89 -53.40 37.94
C LYS A 6 -59.47 -53.18 36.47
N GLY A 7 -58.46 -53.77 35.83
CA GLY A 7 -57.60 -54.92 36.04
C GLY A 7 -57.16 -55.35 34.63
N ALA A 8 -55.86 -55.57 34.45
CA ALA A 8 -55.07 -55.82 33.23
C ALA A 8 -55.69 -56.56 32.01
N LEU A 9 -55.28 -56.14 30.81
CA LEU A 9 -55.02 -57.06 29.68
C LEU A 9 -53.73 -56.64 28.95
N VAL A 10 -52.81 -57.59 28.81
CA VAL A 10 -51.53 -57.50 28.09
C VAL A 10 -51.74 -57.98 26.66
N LEU A 11 -51.29 -57.21 25.65
CA LEU A 11 -50.93 -57.77 24.33
C LEU A 11 -49.94 -56.85 23.58
N SER A 12 -48.71 -57.38 23.49
CA SER A 12 -47.66 -57.27 22.44
C SER A 12 -47.65 -56.11 21.42
N LEU A 13 -46.58 -55.31 21.53
CA LEU A 13 -45.58 -54.94 20.49
C LEU A 13 -46.00 -55.01 19.00
N THR A 14 -46.00 -53.87 18.31
CA THR A 14 -44.97 -53.47 17.29
C THR A 14 -45.36 -52.21 16.52
N GLY A 15 -44.39 -51.30 16.31
CA GLY A 15 -44.27 -50.56 15.04
C GLY A 15 -44.69 -49.08 15.00
N LEU A 16 -43.68 -48.20 14.96
CA LEU A 16 -43.67 -46.84 14.40
C LEU A 16 -44.49 -45.74 15.09
N LEU A 17 -43.86 -45.10 16.09
CA LEU A 17 -44.11 -43.70 16.41
C LEU A 17 -43.25 -42.81 15.50
N PHE A 18 -43.91 -42.09 14.59
CA PHE A 18 -43.37 -40.86 14.02
C PHE A 18 -43.23 -39.83 15.16
N CYS A 19 -42.06 -39.79 15.79
CA CYS A 19 -41.65 -38.61 16.54
C CYS A 19 -41.37 -37.50 15.53
N THR A 20 -42.30 -36.56 15.41
CA THR A 20 -42.01 -35.22 14.91
C THR A 20 -40.97 -34.58 15.84
N PRO A 21 -39.74 -34.31 15.40
CA PRO A 21 -38.83 -33.50 16.18
C PRO A 21 -39.29 -32.05 16.06
N ALA A 22 -39.47 -31.42 17.22
CA ALA A 22 -39.68 -30.00 17.37
C ALA A 22 -38.73 -29.22 16.45
N GLN A 23 -39.29 -28.23 15.77
CA GLN A 23 -38.56 -27.23 15.00
C GLN A 23 -37.46 -26.61 15.89
N SER A 24 -36.21 -26.99 15.67
CA SER A 24 -35.10 -26.08 15.93
C SER A 24 -35.01 -25.14 14.74
N PHE A 25 -35.76 -24.04 14.80
CA PHE A 25 -35.41 -22.88 13.99
C PHE A 25 -33.99 -22.49 14.39
N ALA A 26 -33.03 -22.72 13.50
CA ALA A 26 -31.71 -22.14 13.58
C ALA A 26 -31.88 -20.61 13.55
N LEU A 27 -31.94 -20.02 14.73
CA LEU A 27 -31.96 -18.57 14.93
C LEU A 27 -30.61 -18.00 14.48
N ASN A 28 -30.66 -17.30 13.34
CA ASN A 28 -29.71 -16.28 12.88
C ASN A 28 -28.23 -16.63 12.96
N ALA A 29 -27.71 -17.26 11.90
CA ALA A 29 -26.30 -17.07 11.53
C ALA A 29 -26.06 -15.56 11.33
N LYS A 30 -25.36 -14.94 12.30
CA LYS A 30 -24.87 -13.57 12.18
C LYS A 30 -24.12 -13.45 10.85
N SER A 31 -24.48 -12.48 10.02
CA SER A 31 -23.75 -12.16 8.78
C SER A 31 -22.25 -12.09 9.09
N PRO A 32 -21.37 -12.69 8.26
CA PRO A 32 -19.93 -12.59 8.49
C PRO A 32 -19.54 -11.11 8.53
N GLY A 33 -18.75 -10.74 9.54
CA GLY A 33 -18.26 -9.38 9.76
C GLY A 33 -17.15 -8.96 8.81
N PHE A 34 -17.18 -9.46 7.57
CA PHE A 34 -16.18 -9.26 6.52
C PHE A 34 -16.78 -9.66 5.17
N VAL A 35 -16.18 -9.13 4.10
CA VAL A 35 -16.41 -9.57 2.72
C VAL A 35 -15.26 -10.48 2.31
N LYS A 36 -15.60 -11.65 1.76
CA LYS A 36 -14.66 -12.51 1.03
C LYS A 36 -14.56 -11.99 -0.40
N GLU A 37 -13.52 -11.24 -0.73
CA GLU A 37 -13.32 -10.63 -2.05
C GLU A 37 -12.88 -11.68 -3.09
N SER A 38 -12.08 -12.66 -2.63
CA SER A 38 -11.64 -13.84 -3.37
C SER A 38 -11.44 -15.00 -2.42
N ASP A 39 -11.07 -16.19 -2.90
CA ASP A 39 -10.89 -17.36 -2.03
C ASP A 39 -9.85 -17.17 -0.91
N HIS A 40 -8.97 -16.19 -1.09
CA HIS A 40 -7.79 -15.96 -0.27
C HIS A 40 -7.71 -14.54 0.30
N THR A 41 -8.69 -13.67 0.04
CA THR A 41 -8.66 -12.26 0.48
C THR A 41 -9.90 -11.89 1.27
N TYR A 42 -9.69 -11.38 2.48
CA TYR A 42 -10.72 -11.03 3.45
C TYR A 42 -10.64 -9.55 3.77
N ILE A 43 -11.77 -8.84 3.70
CA ILE A 43 -11.82 -7.37 3.84
C ILE A 43 -12.88 -6.96 4.87
N ILE A 44 -12.50 -6.12 5.82
CA ILE A 44 -13.38 -5.38 6.73
C ILE A 44 -13.32 -3.92 6.28
N SER A 45 -14.40 -3.39 5.70
CA SER A 45 -14.40 -2.03 5.15
C SER A 45 -15.70 -1.25 5.31
N THR A 46 -16.80 -1.91 5.71
CA THR A 46 -18.06 -1.23 5.96
C THR A 46 -18.31 -1.04 7.45
N ALA A 47 -19.16 -0.08 7.82
CA ALA A 47 -19.55 0.13 9.21
C ALA A 47 -20.20 -1.13 9.82
N LYS A 48 -20.90 -1.92 9.00
CA LYS A 48 -21.48 -3.20 9.39
C LYS A 48 -20.38 -4.22 9.73
N ASP A 49 -19.34 -4.32 8.91
CA ASP A 49 -18.21 -5.23 9.15
C ASP A 49 -17.50 -4.86 10.46
N PHE A 50 -17.19 -3.58 10.65
CA PHE A 50 -16.57 -3.09 11.89
C PHE A 50 -17.44 -3.34 13.13
N THR A 51 -18.77 -3.34 13.01
CA THR A 51 -19.67 -3.60 14.16
C THR A 51 -19.63 -5.05 14.62
N ALA A 52 -19.17 -5.97 13.78
CA ALA A 52 -19.03 -7.37 14.16
C ALA A 52 -17.83 -7.61 15.10
N GLY A 53 -16.81 -6.77 15.02
CA GLY A 53 -15.66 -6.82 15.92
C GLY A 53 -15.94 -6.24 17.30
N THR A 54 -14.90 -6.21 18.12
CA THR A 54 -14.96 -5.64 19.47
C THR A 54 -13.84 -4.61 19.63
N GLY A 55 -13.95 -3.72 20.61
CA GLY A 55 -12.90 -2.72 20.80
C GLY A 55 -13.10 -1.86 22.03
N THR A 56 -12.03 -1.17 22.41
CA THR A 56 -11.97 -0.21 23.51
C THR A 56 -11.63 1.17 22.94
N ASN A 57 -12.27 2.22 23.48
CA ASN A 57 -12.03 3.61 23.09
C ASN A 57 -12.07 3.89 21.57
N ILE A 58 -12.92 3.16 20.84
CA ILE A 58 -13.18 3.41 19.42
C ILE A 58 -14.62 3.90 19.20
N ALA A 59 -14.85 4.56 18.08
CA ALA A 59 -16.15 4.86 17.52
C ALA A 59 -16.21 4.37 16.07
N ILE A 60 -17.33 3.77 15.67
CA ILE A 60 -17.60 3.31 14.31
C ILE A 60 -18.45 4.37 13.61
N HIS A 61 -18.08 4.69 12.37
CA HIS A 61 -18.75 5.70 11.55
C HIS A 61 -19.17 5.12 10.20
N GLN A 62 -20.26 5.65 9.64
CA GLN A 62 -20.74 5.32 8.29
C GLN A 62 -19.88 5.94 7.18
N ARG A 63 -19.04 6.93 7.52
CA ARG A 63 -18.15 7.68 6.62
C ARG A 63 -16.87 8.05 7.38
N PRO A 64 -15.74 8.35 6.70
CA PRO A 64 -15.50 8.28 5.25
C PRO A 64 -15.57 6.85 4.68
N GLY A 65 -15.53 6.72 3.35
CA GLY A 65 -15.70 5.42 2.66
C GLY A 65 -17.08 4.82 2.92
N ASP A 66 -17.17 3.50 3.03
CA ASP A 66 -18.41 2.80 3.41
C ASP A 66 -18.45 2.41 4.90
N GLY A 67 -17.42 2.83 5.63
CA GLY A 67 -17.24 2.55 7.04
C GLY A 67 -15.87 3.02 7.52
N SER A 68 -15.80 3.43 8.78
CA SER A 68 -14.50 3.65 9.42
C SER A 68 -14.57 3.49 10.92
N ILE A 69 -13.41 3.27 11.54
CA ILE A 69 -13.20 3.37 12.97
C ILE A 69 -12.26 4.53 13.29
N THR A 70 -12.53 5.25 14.38
CA THR A 70 -11.65 6.29 14.93
C THR A 70 -11.63 6.20 16.46
N LEU A 71 -10.83 7.03 17.12
CA LEU A 71 -10.79 7.13 18.58
C LEU A 71 -12.12 7.67 19.11
N LYS A 72 -12.59 7.14 20.25
CA LYS A 72 -13.80 7.63 20.91
C LYS A 72 -13.58 9.06 21.38
N LYS A 73 -14.55 9.93 21.10
CA LYS A 73 -14.54 11.32 21.55
C LYS A 73 -15.45 11.49 22.78
N SER A 74 -14.92 12.08 23.84
CA SER A 74 -15.66 12.42 25.07
C SER A 74 -15.36 13.86 25.46
N GLN A 75 -16.40 14.65 25.80
CA GLN A 75 -16.26 16.06 26.19
C GLN A 75 -15.39 16.88 25.21
N GLY A 76 -15.54 16.62 23.90
CA GLY A 76 -14.82 17.33 22.84
C GLY A 76 -13.37 16.86 22.61
N LYS A 77 -12.88 15.86 23.35
CA LYS A 77 -11.51 15.32 23.24
C LYS A 77 -11.53 13.86 22.81
N TYR A 78 -10.65 13.49 21.89
CA TYR A 78 -10.40 12.10 21.55
C TYR A 78 -9.60 11.42 22.68
N ALA A 79 -9.86 10.12 22.89
CA ALA A 79 -8.96 9.28 23.68
C ALA A 79 -7.56 9.27 23.05
N SER A 80 -6.51 9.04 23.85
CA SER A 80 -5.14 8.88 23.34
C SER A 80 -5.00 7.58 22.55
N ASP A 81 -5.59 6.50 23.06
CA ASP A 81 -5.43 5.16 22.53
C ASP A 81 -6.78 4.45 22.40
N GLY A 82 -6.90 3.63 21.36
CA GLY A 82 -8.03 2.77 21.11
C GLY A 82 -7.61 1.49 20.39
N THR A 83 -8.43 0.46 20.53
CA THR A 83 -8.16 -0.85 19.92
C THR A 83 -9.43 -1.40 19.31
N TYR A 84 -9.32 -1.92 18.09
CA TYR A 84 -10.32 -2.74 17.43
C TYR A 84 -9.77 -4.14 17.22
N VAL A 85 -10.59 -5.17 17.44
CA VAL A 85 -10.27 -6.59 17.19
C VAL A 85 -11.40 -7.18 16.36
N SER A 86 -11.07 -7.76 15.21
CA SER A 86 -12.03 -8.43 14.34
C SER A 86 -12.65 -9.67 15.02
N PRO A 87 -13.81 -10.16 14.53
CA PRO A 87 -14.19 -11.55 14.78
C PRO A 87 -13.09 -12.52 14.36
N GLU A 88 -13.17 -13.76 14.84
CA GLU A 88 -12.40 -14.87 14.27
C GLU A 88 -12.88 -15.13 12.84
N ILE A 89 -11.95 -15.09 11.88
CA ILE A 89 -12.21 -15.32 10.46
C ILE A 89 -11.69 -16.70 10.12
N SER A 90 -12.58 -17.59 9.69
CA SER A 90 -12.21 -18.93 9.22
C SER A 90 -11.85 -18.91 7.74
N THR A 91 -10.81 -19.65 7.38
CA THR A 91 -10.21 -19.65 6.04
C THR A 91 -9.95 -21.07 5.56
N GLY A 92 -9.49 -21.22 4.31
CA GLY A 92 -8.71 -22.41 3.94
C GLY A 92 -7.38 -22.44 4.70
N LYS A 93 -6.65 -23.55 4.63
CA LYS A 93 -5.30 -23.63 5.20
C LYS A 93 -4.39 -22.58 4.57
N PHE A 94 -3.52 -21.97 5.36
CA PHE A 94 -2.50 -21.03 4.88
C PHE A 94 -1.23 -21.11 5.72
N ASP A 95 -0.12 -20.76 5.07
CA ASP A 95 1.19 -20.63 5.70
C ASP A 95 1.62 -19.17 5.77
N TYR A 96 1.14 -18.34 4.82
CA TYR A 96 1.54 -16.95 4.66
C TYR A 96 0.33 -16.03 4.74
N MET A 97 0.54 -14.83 5.26
CA MET A 97 -0.45 -13.77 5.26
C MET A 97 0.21 -12.41 5.04
N ILE A 98 -0.45 -11.57 4.23
CA ILE A 98 -0.14 -10.15 4.11
C ILE A 98 -1.35 -9.38 4.65
N ALA A 99 -1.12 -8.52 5.65
CA ALA A 99 -2.13 -7.58 6.13
C ALA A 99 -2.07 -6.29 5.31
N SER A 100 -3.20 -5.61 5.16
CA SER A 100 -3.25 -4.26 4.61
C SER A 100 -4.30 -3.42 5.32
N TRP A 101 -4.13 -2.10 5.25
CA TRP A 101 -5.05 -1.16 5.86
C TRP A 101 -5.14 0.12 5.04
N ASN A 102 -6.27 0.81 5.13
CA ASN A 102 -6.39 2.18 4.61
C ASN A 102 -6.76 3.11 5.75
N SER A 103 -5.94 4.13 5.97
CA SER A 103 -6.10 5.04 7.09
C SER A 103 -5.73 6.47 6.75
N ASP A 104 -6.49 7.42 7.30
CA ASP A 104 -6.06 8.81 7.39
C ASP A 104 -5.37 9.01 8.75
N THR A 105 -4.14 9.52 8.73
CA THR A 105 -3.30 9.75 9.92
C THR A 105 -2.84 11.21 9.99
N PRO A 106 -3.70 12.12 10.51
CA PRO A 106 -3.30 13.51 10.75
C PRO A 106 -2.03 13.60 11.60
N THR A 107 -1.30 14.71 11.52
CA THR A 107 -0.09 14.95 12.33
C THR A 107 -0.33 14.65 13.82
N GLY A 108 0.60 13.92 14.45
CA GLY A 108 0.48 13.46 15.83
C GLY A 108 -0.43 12.26 16.02
N THR A 109 -0.70 11.49 14.96
CA THR A 109 -1.49 10.24 15.03
C THR A 109 -0.82 9.14 14.23
N TYR A 110 -1.05 7.90 14.63
CA TYR A 110 -0.63 6.71 13.89
C TYR A 110 -1.59 5.55 14.13
N VAL A 111 -1.42 4.50 13.34
CA VAL A 111 -2.06 3.21 13.53
C VAL A 111 -1.01 2.10 13.57
N GLU A 112 -1.32 1.01 14.27
CA GLU A 112 -0.53 -0.21 14.24
C GLU A 112 -1.46 -1.39 13.98
N ILE A 113 -1.12 -2.20 12.99
CA ILE A 113 -1.92 -3.36 12.60
C ILE A 113 -1.22 -4.63 13.06
N GLN A 114 -1.99 -5.48 13.75
CA GLN A 114 -1.54 -6.77 14.23
C GLN A 114 -2.45 -7.88 13.72
N ALA A 115 -1.90 -9.08 13.57
CA ALA A 115 -2.67 -10.28 13.33
C ALA A 115 -2.22 -11.43 14.24
N ARG A 116 -3.11 -12.38 14.46
CA ARG A 116 -2.77 -13.70 15.03
C ARG A 116 -3.49 -14.78 14.25
N ALA A 117 -2.93 -15.98 14.24
CA ALA A 117 -3.49 -17.12 13.53
C ALA A 117 -3.65 -18.33 14.46
N LEU A 118 -4.67 -19.15 14.23
CA LEU A 118 -4.84 -20.44 14.90
C LEU A 118 -4.04 -21.48 14.12
N VAL A 119 -2.91 -21.91 14.67
CA VAL A 119 -1.93 -22.75 14.01
C VAL A 119 -2.11 -24.20 14.45
N SER A 120 -2.24 -25.11 13.49
CA SER A 120 -2.13 -26.55 13.73
C SER A 120 -0.66 -26.94 13.77
N HIS A 121 -0.14 -27.36 14.92
CA HIS A 121 1.27 -27.72 15.10
C HIS A 121 1.45 -28.96 15.98
N TYR A 122 2.67 -29.51 16.00
CA TYR A 122 3.02 -30.61 16.91
C TYR A 122 3.49 -30.07 18.25
N ASN A 123 2.93 -30.57 19.34
CA ASN A 123 3.40 -30.27 20.70
C ASN A 123 4.65 -31.11 21.07
N ALA A 124 5.14 -30.96 22.30
CA ALA A 124 6.31 -31.68 22.81
C ALA A 124 6.16 -33.21 22.79
N ASP A 125 4.92 -33.72 22.91
CA ASP A 125 4.59 -35.15 22.85
C ASP A 125 4.33 -35.64 21.42
N ASN A 126 4.66 -34.82 20.41
CA ASN A 126 4.45 -35.10 18.99
C ASN A 126 2.98 -35.31 18.59
N GLN A 127 2.05 -34.69 19.32
CA GLN A 127 0.63 -34.70 19.01
C GLN A 127 0.25 -33.44 18.23
N LEU A 128 -0.60 -33.60 17.21
CA LEU A 128 -1.14 -32.47 16.47
C LEU A 128 -2.18 -31.74 17.34
N VAL A 129 -1.90 -30.48 17.67
CA VAL A 129 -2.74 -29.57 18.46
C VAL A 129 -2.99 -28.29 17.68
N GLN A 130 -3.93 -27.46 18.16
CA GLN A 130 -4.19 -26.14 17.61
C GLN A 130 -4.03 -25.09 18.70
N ASP A 131 -3.14 -24.13 18.47
CA ASP A 131 -2.87 -23.03 19.38
C ASP A 131 -2.84 -21.70 18.63
N TRP A 132 -3.30 -20.63 19.28
CA TRP A 132 -3.17 -19.29 18.72
C TRP A 132 -1.73 -18.81 18.82
N SER A 133 -1.18 -18.28 17.72
CA SER A 133 0.00 -17.44 17.82
C SER A 133 -0.29 -16.24 18.73
N THR A 134 0.74 -15.68 19.31
CA THR A 134 0.64 -14.33 19.86
C THR A 134 0.36 -13.31 18.75
N TRP A 135 -0.01 -12.09 19.13
CA TRP A 135 -0.25 -11.01 18.17
C TRP A 135 1.07 -10.57 17.54
N ARG A 136 1.11 -10.56 16.20
CA ARG A 136 2.25 -10.15 15.39
C ARG A 136 1.94 -8.83 14.69
N SER A 137 2.90 -7.91 14.70
CA SER A 137 2.70 -6.52 14.28
C SER A 137 3.40 -6.23 12.97
N TRP A 138 2.76 -5.43 12.12
CA TRP A 138 3.37 -4.79 10.94
C TRP A 138 4.03 -3.45 11.29
N GLY A 139 4.11 -3.10 12.57
CA GLY A 139 4.70 -1.85 13.04
C GLY A 139 3.78 -0.64 12.92
N LYS A 140 4.36 0.54 13.18
CA LYS A 140 3.62 1.80 13.26
C LYS A 140 3.56 2.48 11.90
N TRP A 141 2.34 2.84 11.49
CA TRP A 141 2.05 3.53 10.25
C TRP A 141 1.44 4.90 10.50
N GLY A 142 2.00 5.91 9.87
CA GLY A 142 1.42 7.24 9.73
C GLY A 142 2.22 8.08 8.75
N THR A 143 1.56 8.94 7.98
CA THR A 143 2.23 9.73 6.93
C THR A 143 3.07 10.88 7.48
N ASN A 144 3.01 11.14 8.79
CA ASN A 144 3.68 12.23 9.50
C ASN A 144 4.45 11.75 10.75
N ILE A 145 4.93 10.50 10.70
CA ILE A 145 5.84 9.92 11.69
C ILE A 145 6.97 9.18 10.96
N ALA A 146 8.06 8.90 11.68
CA ALA A 146 9.05 7.88 11.33
C ALA A 146 8.41 6.48 11.38
N ARG A 147 7.61 6.16 10.37
CA ARG A 147 6.91 4.88 10.22
C ARG A 147 7.91 3.75 10.09
N ALA A 148 7.69 2.68 10.83
CA ALA A 148 8.67 1.60 10.94
C ALA A 148 7.92 0.28 11.05
N SER A 149 8.24 -0.65 10.16
CA SER A 149 7.79 -2.03 10.30
C SER A 149 8.54 -2.75 11.42
N ILE A 150 8.14 -3.99 11.69
CA ILE A 150 8.74 -4.84 12.70
C ILE A 150 9.06 -6.19 12.07
N SER A 151 10.26 -6.70 12.35
CA SER A 151 10.60 -8.11 12.18
C SER A 151 10.68 -8.77 13.55
N ASP A 152 9.69 -9.58 13.90
CA ASP A 152 9.59 -10.26 15.19
C ASP A 152 9.42 -11.78 15.04
N MET A 153 10.55 -12.46 15.20
CA MET A 153 10.73 -13.91 15.09
C MET A 153 10.47 -14.68 16.38
N SER A 154 10.07 -14.01 17.47
CA SER A 154 10.12 -14.58 18.83
C SER A 154 9.10 -15.69 19.14
N ASP A 155 7.97 -15.75 18.43
CA ASP A 155 6.93 -16.74 18.71
C ASP A 155 7.18 -18.07 17.99
N PRO A 156 6.90 -19.19 18.67
CA PRO A 156 7.19 -20.53 18.18
C PRO A 156 6.22 -21.00 17.08
N LEU A 157 5.07 -20.37 16.92
CA LEU A 157 4.02 -20.76 15.97
C LEU A 157 4.03 -19.90 14.70
N ALA A 158 4.27 -18.60 14.82
CA ALA A 158 4.30 -17.71 13.67
C ALA A 158 5.09 -16.43 13.91
N TYR A 159 5.61 -15.82 12.85
CA TYR A 159 6.34 -14.56 12.91
C TYR A 159 5.90 -13.58 11.83
N VAL A 160 6.23 -12.31 12.00
CA VAL A 160 6.19 -11.31 10.92
C VAL A 160 7.61 -10.87 10.63
N ASP A 161 7.95 -10.79 9.35
CA ASP A 161 9.19 -10.21 8.86
C ASP A 161 8.83 -9.10 7.86
N VAL A 162 8.96 -7.85 8.29
CA VAL A 162 8.60 -6.62 7.54
C VAL A 162 7.12 -6.57 7.12
N ASP A 163 6.73 -7.33 6.09
CA ASP A 163 5.41 -7.32 5.48
C ASP A 163 4.71 -8.70 5.44
N THR A 164 5.40 -9.77 5.80
CA THR A 164 4.90 -11.13 5.64
C THR A 164 4.78 -11.84 6.99
N PHE A 165 3.55 -12.24 7.34
CA PHE A 165 3.31 -13.19 8.41
C PHE A 165 3.51 -14.60 7.91
N THR A 166 4.30 -15.40 8.64
CA THR A 166 4.65 -16.78 8.27
C THR A 166 4.37 -17.72 9.44
N VAL A 167 3.58 -18.76 9.18
CA VAL A 167 3.41 -19.91 10.09
C VAL A 167 4.70 -20.73 10.09
N ARG A 168 5.18 -21.07 11.29
CA ARG A 168 6.37 -21.91 11.47
C ARG A 168 5.99 -23.38 11.31
N GLY A 169 6.85 -24.11 10.62
CA GLY A 169 6.68 -25.54 10.44
C GLY A 169 7.64 -26.12 9.44
N SER A 170 7.80 -27.44 9.51
CA SER A 170 8.53 -28.23 8.51
C SER A 170 7.85 -29.55 8.19
N ARG A 171 6.73 -29.85 8.85
CA ARG A 171 5.96 -31.10 8.76
C ARG A 171 4.53 -30.87 8.27
N GLY A 172 4.26 -29.70 7.70
CA GLY A 172 2.96 -29.31 7.16
C GLY A 172 2.08 -28.57 8.17
N GLU A 173 2.65 -27.94 9.20
CA GLU A 173 1.96 -26.99 10.07
C GLU A 173 1.40 -25.82 9.24
N ASN A 174 0.17 -25.42 9.53
CA ASN A 174 -0.56 -24.38 8.81
C ASN A 174 -1.61 -23.77 9.75
N ALA A 175 -2.13 -22.60 9.39
CA ALA A 175 -3.27 -21.99 10.06
C ALA A 175 -4.54 -22.09 9.22
N ASP A 176 -5.70 -22.07 9.89
CA ASP A 176 -7.03 -22.12 9.24
C ASP A 176 -8.01 -21.07 9.77
N LYS A 177 -7.55 -20.23 10.71
CA LYS A 177 -8.27 -19.06 11.21
C LYS A 177 -7.30 -17.94 11.53
N PHE A 178 -7.80 -16.71 11.49
CA PHE A 178 -7.06 -15.56 11.97
C PHE A 178 -7.95 -14.50 12.61
N GLN A 179 -7.32 -13.55 13.29
CA GLN A 179 -7.92 -12.27 13.70
C GLN A 179 -6.97 -11.13 13.36
N ILE A 180 -7.54 -9.97 13.03
CA ILE A 180 -6.80 -8.71 12.85
C ILE A 180 -7.17 -7.76 14.00
N LYS A 181 -6.18 -7.04 14.48
CA LYS A 181 -6.31 -5.97 15.46
C LYS A 181 -5.73 -4.68 14.90
N ALA A 182 -6.46 -3.58 15.08
CA ALA A 182 -5.97 -2.24 14.81
C ALA A 182 -5.83 -1.48 16.13
N ILE A 183 -4.65 -0.93 16.37
CA ILE A 183 -4.35 -0.01 17.46
C ILE A 183 -4.32 1.39 16.85
N LEU A 184 -5.07 2.31 17.43
CA LEU A 184 -5.14 3.72 17.01
C LEU A 184 -4.53 4.58 18.11
N HIS A 185 -3.71 5.56 17.73
CA HIS A 185 -3.06 6.47 18.66
C HIS A 185 -3.17 7.94 18.24
N SER A 186 -3.28 8.84 19.22
CA SER A 186 -3.20 10.29 19.04
C SER A 186 -2.48 10.97 20.21
N ASP A 187 -1.44 11.72 19.89
CA ASP A 187 -0.73 12.64 20.81
C ASP A 187 -1.52 13.95 21.03
N ASN A 188 -2.54 14.22 20.20
CA ASN A 188 -3.30 15.46 20.22
C ASN A 188 -4.79 15.17 20.37
N PRO A 189 -5.42 15.50 21.52
CA PRO A 189 -6.82 15.16 21.79
C PRO A 189 -7.84 15.87 20.87
N ARG A 190 -7.40 16.74 19.95
CA ARG A 190 -8.25 17.42 18.96
C ARG A 190 -8.34 16.68 17.63
N VAL A 191 -7.43 15.74 17.35
CA VAL A 191 -7.38 14.94 16.12
C VAL A 191 -7.31 13.45 16.45
N ALA A 192 -7.70 12.61 15.52
CA ALA A 192 -7.62 11.16 15.65
C ALA A 192 -7.34 10.53 14.28
N PRO A 193 -6.66 9.38 14.23
CA PRO A 193 -6.57 8.62 13.01
C PRO A 193 -7.93 7.99 12.71
N SER A 194 -8.17 7.68 11.44
CA SER A 194 -9.34 6.89 11.03
C SER A 194 -8.91 5.73 10.14
N VAL A 195 -9.36 4.52 10.46
CA VAL A 195 -9.12 3.31 9.66
C VAL A 195 -10.40 2.95 8.91
N ARG A 196 -10.31 2.84 7.59
CA ARG A 196 -11.44 2.64 6.66
C ARG A 196 -11.47 1.21 6.11
N LEU A 197 -10.31 0.56 6.07
CA LEU A 197 -10.16 -0.81 5.61
C LEU A 197 -9.13 -1.54 6.47
N LEU A 198 -9.43 -2.79 6.80
CA LEU A 198 -8.49 -3.80 7.27
C LEU A 198 -8.66 -5.03 6.37
N SER A 199 -7.57 -5.59 5.88
CA SER A 199 -7.62 -6.82 5.09
C SER A 199 -6.48 -7.77 5.44
N ALA A 200 -6.72 -9.04 5.15
CA ALA A 200 -5.68 -10.07 5.10
C ALA A 200 -5.84 -10.87 3.82
N SER A 201 -4.73 -11.06 3.11
CA SER A 201 -4.62 -12.06 2.05
C SER A 201 -3.77 -13.21 2.54
N THR A 202 -4.22 -14.44 2.32
CA THR A 202 -3.58 -15.66 2.84
C THR A 202 -3.20 -16.62 1.72
N GLU A 203 -2.05 -17.30 1.82
CA GLU A 203 -1.58 -18.24 0.81
C GLU A 203 -1.05 -19.54 1.43
N LEU A 204 -1.24 -20.67 0.73
CA LEU A 204 -0.72 -21.98 1.11
C LEU A 204 0.41 -22.40 0.18
N GLY A 205 1.62 -22.51 0.72
CA GLY A 205 2.84 -22.73 -0.06
C GLY A 205 3.30 -21.47 -0.78
N TRP A 206 4.52 -21.02 -0.50
CA TRP A 206 5.05 -19.84 -1.17
C TRP A 206 5.26 -20.08 -2.67
N ASN A 207 4.96 -19.08 -3.49
CA ASN A 207 5.06 -19.13 -4.95
C ASN A 207 4.14 -20.17 -5.64
N THR A 208 2.95 -20.47 -5.13
CA THR A 208 2.01 -21.42 -5.73
C THR A 208 0.97 -20.72 -6.60
N THR A 209 0.37 -19.63 -6.13
CA THR A 209 -0.79 -18.94 -6.73
C THR A 209 -0.57 -18.54 -8.18
N SER A 210 0.52 -17.84 -8.50
CA SER A 210 0.71 -17.27 -9.84
C SER A 210 1.04 -18.30 -10.91
N LYS A 211 1.27 -19.56 -10.53
CA LYS A 211 1.54 -20.67 -11.45
C LYS A 211 0.26 -21.22 -12.09
N HIS A 212 -0.91 -20.83 -11.61
CA HIS A 212 -2.17 -21.29 -12.20
C HIS A 212 -2.30 -20.74 -13.64
N PRO A 213 -2.58 -21.62 -14.62
CA PRO A 213 -2.84 -21.15 -15.98
C PRO A 213 -4.10 -20.32 -15.99
N SER A 214 -4.07 -19.23 -16.75
CA SER A 214 -5.23 -18.35 -16.90
C SER A 214 -6.35 -19.04 -17.67
N THR A 215 -7.59 -18.90 -17.19
CA THR A 215 -8.81 -19.35 -17.88
C THR A 215 -9.50 -18.20 -18.64
N ILE A 216 -9.07 -16.96 -18.42
CA ILE A 216 -9.63 -15.76 -19.03
C ILE A 216 -8.82 -15.33 -20.25
N THR A 217 -9.47 -15.15 -21.40
CA THR A 217 -8.85 -14.43 -22.54
C THR A 217 -9.16 -12.94 -22.42
N LEU A 218 -8.12 -12.10 -22.50
CA LEU A 218 -8.26 -10.65 -22.45
C LEU A 218 -7.26 -10.00 -23.40
N ASN A 219 -7.76 -9.17 -24.33
CA ASN A 219 -6.96 -8.30 -25.17
C ASN A 219 -7.37 -6.85 -24.88
N LYS A 220 -6.68 -6.25 -23.91
CA LYS A 220 -7.00 -4.92 -23.39
C LYS A 220 -5.73 -4.30 -22.81
N ASP A 221 -5.43 -3.09 -23.26
CA ASP A 221 -4.46 -2.20 -22.64
C ASP A 221 -5.20 -0.99 -22.05
N ILE A 222 -4.92 -0.68 -20.79
CA ILE A 222 -5.46 0.50 -20.12
C ILE A 222 -4.40 1.60 -20.03
N ASP A 223 -4.69 2.76 -20.62
CA ASP A 223 -3.76 3.88 -20.72
C ASP A 223 -3.26 4.37 -19.35
N THR A 224 -2.00 4.12 -19.02
CA THR A 224 -1.47 4.37 -17.69
C THR A 224 -0.15 5.13 -17.80
N PRO A 225 0.02 6.27 -17.09
CA PRO A 225 1.30 6.99 -17.05
C PRO A 225 2.45 6.04 -16.72
N ALA A 226 3.50 6.08 -17.53
CA ALA A 226 4.66 5.21 -17.38
C ALA A 226 5.85 6.05 -16.96
N TYR A 227 6.48 5.70 -15.84
CA TYR A 227 7.62 6.43 -15.31
C TYR A 227 8.81 5.51 -15.08
N SER A 228 10.00 6.00 -15.43
CA SER A 228 11.27 5.43 -15.01
C SER A 228 11.67 5.98 -13.63
N GLN A 229 12.05 5.09 -12.71
CA GLN A 229 12.70 5.48 -11.46
C GLN A 229 14.15 5.94 -11.69
N MET A 230 14.78 5.52 -12.79
CA MET A 230 16.21 5.70 -13.05
C MET A 230 16.59 7.15 -13.40
N ILE A 231 15.61 7.98 -13.78
CA ILE A 231 15.81 9.41 -14.09
C ILE A 231 15.37 10.33 -12.94
N ARG A 232 15.13 9.76 -11.76
CA ARG A 232 14.68 10.47 -10.55
C ARG A 232 15.86 10.89 -9.69
N ASP A 233 15.61 11.38 -8.47
CA ASP A 233 16.68 11.77 -7.55
C ASP A 233 17.68 10.60 -7.41
N PRO A 234 18.95 10.76 -7.86
CA PRO A 234 19.93 9.68 -7.89
C PRO A 234 20.15 8.99 -6.53
N LYS A 235 19.88 9.71 -5.43
CA LYS A 235 19.95 9.18 -4.08
C LYS A 235 19.00 8.00 -3.86
N ILE A 236 17.78 8.08 -4.38
CA ILE A 236 16.71 7.10 -4.15
C ILE A 236 16.33 6.34 -5.43
N ALA A 237 16.79 6.79 -6.60
CA ALA A 237 16.43 6.26 -7.91
C ALA A 237 16.58 4.74 -8.03
N ASN A 238 17.54 4.12 -7.33
CA ASN A 238 17.78 2.67 -7.40
C ASN A 238 16.86 1.83 -6.49
N SER A 239 16.04 2.43 -5.64
CA SER A 239 15.28 1.72 -4.59
C SER A 239 13.79 2.06 -4.52
N ILE A 240 13.29 3.00 -5.34
CA ILE A 240 11.89 3.48 -5.28
C ILE A 240 10.91 2.79 -6.24
N CYS A 241 11.17 1.53 -6.62
CA CYS A 241 10.28 0.81 -7.55
C CYS A 241 8.83 0.75 -7.04
N SER A 242 8.61 0.36 -5.77
CA SER A 242 7.29 0.23 -5.17
C SER A 242 6.47 1.54 -5.16
N PRO A 243 6.98 2.66 -4.59
CA PRO A 243 6.25 3.92 -4.63
C PRO A 243 6.09 4.46 -6.05
N THR A 244 7.04 4.19 -6.96
CA THR A 244 6.90 4.56 -8.38
C THR A 244 5.70 3.85 -9.03
N THR A 245 5.57 2.54 -8.84
CA THR A 245 4.46 1.73 -9.36
C THR A 245 3.11 2.16 -8.81
N ILE A 246 3.00 2.42 -7.50
CA ILE A 246 1.76 2.91 -6.89
C ILE A 246 1.41 4.33 -7.36
N THR A 247 2.41 5.18 -7.57
CA THR A 247 2.20 6.53 -8.10
C THR A 247 1.62 6.50 -9.51
N MET A 248 2.08 5.59 -10.38
CA MET A 248 1.48 5.39 -11.70
C MET A 248 -0.01 5.01 -11.61
N ALA A 249 -0.36 4.09 -10.71
CA ALA A 249 -1.75 3.68 -10.50
C ALA A 249 -2.64 4.84 -10.01
N MET A 250 -2.16 5.63 -9.04
CA MET A 250 -2.88 6.80 -8.53
C MET A 250 -2.99 7.92 -9.58
N ASN A 251 -1.91 8.22 -10.29
CA ASN A 251 -1.90 9.26 -11.33
C ASN A 251 -2.82 8.91 -12.52
N ARG A 252 -2.94 7.62 -12.87
CA ARG A 252 -3.97 7.18 -13.84
C ARG A 252 -5.38 7.53 -13.38
N MET A 253 -5.65 7.49 -12.08
CA MET A 253 -6.95 7.81 -11.51
C MET A 253 -7.15 9.30 -11.21
N GLY A 254 -6.32 10.17 -11.79
CA GLY A 254 -6.50 11.63 -11.78
C GLY A 254 -5.61 12.39 -10.81
N GLU A 255 -4.67 11.71 -10.15
CA GLU A 255 -3.66 12.39 -9.33
C GLU A 255 -2.55 13.03 -10.18
N ASN A 256 -1.85 13.97 -9.56
CA ASN A 256 -0.69 14.64 -10.15
C ASN A 256 0.51 14.59 -9.18
N LEU A 257 0.85 13.39 -8.73
CA LEU A 257 1.89 13.12 -7.74
C LEU A 257 3.27 13.00 -8.40
N LEU A 258 4.30 13.43 -7.66
CA LEU A 258 5.71 13.22 -8.03
C LEU A 258 6.23 11.94 -7.36
N LEU A 259 7.26 11.33 -7.93
CA LEU A 259 7.76 10.04 -7.43
C LEU A 259 8.51 10.20 -6.12
N GLU A 260 9.30 11.26 -5.97
CA GLU A 260 9.99 11.60 -4.73
C GLU A 260 8.99 11.92 -3.61
N GLU A 261 7.88 12.57 -3.96
CA GLU A 261 6.81 12.92 -3.01
C GLU A 261 6.18 11.67 -2.38
N THR A 262 5.89 10.65 -3.17
CA THR A 262 5.33 9.40 -2.66
C THR A 262 6.40 8.49 -2.05
N ALA A 263 7.61 8.44 -2.62
CA ALA A 263 8.71 7.64 -2.09
C ALA A 263 9.04 7.98 -0.65
N TYR A 264 9.21 9.26 -0.31
CA TYR A 264 9.48 9.66 1.07
C TYR A 264 8.32 9.35 2.04
N ARG A 265 7.09 9.21 1.52
CA ARG A 265 5.92 8.78 2.29
C ARG A 265 5.77 7.27 2.41
N ASP A 266 6.49 6.51 1.60
CA ASP A 266 6.55 5.05 1.62
C ASP A 266 7.73 4.49 2.42
N TYR A 267 8.75 5.31 2.68
CA TYR A 267 9.98 4.86 3.34
C TYR A 267 9.70 4.25 4.72
N ASP A 268 10.23 3.06 4.92
CA ASP A 268 10.17 2.30 6.16
C ASP A 268 11.51 2.41 6.88
N TYR A 269 11.50 3.08 8.04
CA TYR A 269 12.70 3.41 8.79
C TYR A 269 13.39 2.21 9.44
N SER A 270 12.65 1.13 9.74
CA SER A 270 13.26 -0.08 10.30
C SER A 270 13.78 -1.03 9.22
N TYR A 271 13.08 -1.08 8.08
CA TYR A 271 13.51 -1.86 6.92
C TYR A 271 14.66 -1.19 6.15
N ASP A 272 14.85 0.13 6.33
CA ASP A 272 15.74 0.97 5.54
C ASP A 272 15.48 0.85 4.03
N GLY A 273 14.21 0.99 3.64
CA GLY A 273 13.82 0.80 2.26
C GLY A 273 12.41 1.27 1.91
N PHE A 274 12.10 1.21 0.63
CA PHE A 274 10.82 1.63 0.04
C PHE A 274 9.99 0.45 -0.46
N GLY A 275 10.39 -0.79 -0.12
CA GLY A 275 9.87 -2.02 -0.72
C GLY A 275 8.84 -2.79 0.12
N ASN A 276 8.32 -2.21 1.19
CA ASN A 276 7.38 -2.87 2.10
C ASN A 276 5.97 -2.90 1.49
N TRP A 277 5.46 -4.09 1.17
CA TRP A 277 4.20 -4.25 0.45
C TRP A 277 2.99 -3.71 1.21
N ALA A 278 2.97 -3.86 2.53
CA ALA A 278 1.87 -3.39 3.35
C ALA A 278 1.85 -1.86 3.44
N PHE A 279 3.03 -1.25 3.58
CA PHE A 279 3.21 0.21 3.64
C PHE A 279 2.86 0.87 2.31
N SER A 280 3.29 0.28 1.20
CA SER A 280 2.91 0.69 -0.15
C SER A 280 1.38 0.75 -0.36
N SER A 281 0.65 -0.30 0.01
CA SER A 281 -0.83 -0.28 -0.02
C SER A 281 -1.43 0.73 0.96
N ALA A 282 -0.84 0.87 2.14
CA ALA A 282 -1.27 1.86 3.14
C ALA A 282 -1.02 3.31 2.70
N LEU A 283 0.01 3.56 1.89
CA LEU A 283 0.29 4.85 1.26
C LEU A 283 -0.84 5.24 0.33
N ALA A 284 -1.20 4.40 -0.63
CA ALA A 284 -2.35 4.64 -1.50
C ALA A 284 -3.65 4.82 -0.69
N GLY A 285 -3.83 4.00 0.35
CA GLY A 285 -4.90 4.12 1.33
C GLY A 285 -4.96 5.48 2.03
N SER A 286 -3.80 6.06 2.30
CA SER A 286 -3.68 7.39 2.91
C SER A 286 -4.10 8.49 1.94
N TYR A 287 -3.89 8.33 0.62
CA TYR A 287 -4.42 9.24 -0.42
C TYR A 287 -5.93 9.09 -0.70
N GLY A 288 -6.59 8.18 0.02
CA GLY A 288 -8.03 7.97 -0.04
C GLY A 288 -8.46 6.87 -1.01
N TYR A 289 -7.53 6.19 -1.68
CA TYR A 289 -7.82 5.04 -2.52
C TYR A 289 -8.20 3.83 -1.66
N LYS A 290 -9.03 2.93 -2.19
CA LYS A 290 -9.21 1.59 -1.61
C LYS A 290 -8.06 0.73 -2.10
N SER A 291 -7.15 0.34 -1.21
CA SER A 291 -5.92 -0.35 -1.60
C SER A 291 -5.51 -1.45 -0.63
N TYR A 292 -5.01 -2.56 -1.16
CA TYR A 292 -4.60 -3.72 -0.37
C TYR A 292 -3.69 -4.65 -1.19
N SER A 293 -2.77 -5.32 -0.49
CA SER A 293 -1.86 -6.29 -1.08
C SER A 293 -2.47 -7.70 -0.99
N ILE A 294 -2.38 -8.46 -2.08
CA ILE A 294 -2.97 -9.81 -2.20
C ILE A 294 -2.02 -10.81 -2.81
N PHE A 295 -2.32 -12.09 -2.58
CA PHE A 295 -1.86 -13.20 -3.41
C PHE A 295 -2.92 -13.46 -4.49
N THR A 296 -2.50 -13.52 -5.75
CA THR A 296 -3.40 -13.73 -6.89
C THR A 296 -2.69 -14.40 -8.06
N ASP A 297 -3.47 -14.79 -9.06
CA ASP A 297 -3.01 -15.37 -10.33
C ASP A 297 -3.30 -14.44 -11.52
N LEU A 298 -3.02 -14.92 -12.73
CA LEU A 298 -3.28 -14.19 -13.96
C LEU A 298 -4.75 -13.85 -14.16
N ASP A 299 -5.68 -14.69 -13.71
CA ASP A 299 -7.11 -14.42 -13.85
C ASP A 299 -7.52 -13.27 -12.95
N GLY A 300 -6.98 -13.19 -11.72
CA GLY A 300 -7.14 -12.01 -10.87
C GLY A 300 -6.59 -10.72 -11.51
N LEU A 301 -5.39 -10.77 -12.12
CA LEU A 301 -4.87 -9.62 -12.86
C LEU A 301 -5.79 -9.21 -14.01
N LYS A 302 -6.22 -10.17 -14.84
CA LYS A 302 -7.11 -9.92 -15.98
C LYS A 302 -8.47 -9.35 -15.54
N ASN A 303 -9.01 -9.82 -14.42
CA ASN A 303 -10.25 -9.29 -13.85
C ASN A 303 -10.12 -7.81 -13.47
N GLU A 304 -9.00 -7.39 -12.89
CA GLU A 304 -8.75 -5.98 -12.56
C GLU A 304 -8.56 -5.11 -13.80
N ILE A 305 -7.79 -5.58 -14.78
CA ILE A 305 -7.64 -4.90 -16.09
C ILE A 305 -9.00 -4.78 -16.81
N ALA A 306 -9.83 -5.83 -16.74
CA ALA A 306 -11.19 -5.82 -17.29
C ALA A 306 -12.04 -4.72 -16.64
N LYS A 307 -11.94 -4.54 -15.31
CA LYS A 307 -12.58 -3.44 -14.55
C LYS A 307 -11.94 -2.06 -14.80
N GLY A 308 -10.75 -2.01 -15.39
CA GLY A 308 -10.06 -0.76 -15.74
C GLY A 308 -8.98 -0.31 -14.76
N TYR A 309 -8.62 -1.16 -13.80
CA TYR A 309 -7.61 -0.88 -12.78
C TYR A 309 -6.28 -1.56 -13.13
N PRO A 310 -5.16 -0.82 -13.19
CA PRO A 310 -3.85 -1.44 -13.33
C PRO A 310 -3.44 -2.07 -12.01
N VAL A 311 -2.57 -3.08 -12.06
CA VAL A 311 -2.20 -3.86 -10.88
C VAL A 311 -0.69 -3.86 -10.71
N ALA A 312 -0.21 -3.45 -9.54
CA ALA A 312 1.21 -3.56 -9.20
C ALA A 312 1.55 -5.01 -8.87
N VAL A 313 2.70 -5.53 -9.30
CA VAL A 313 3.12 -6.91 -9.02
C VAL A 313 4.60 -6.98 -8.65
N SER A 314 4.94 -7.91 -7.75
CA SER A 314 6.31 -8.12 -7.26
C SER A 314 7.03 -9.21 -8.06
N VAL A 315 8.00 -8.78 -8.86
CA VAL A 315 8.73 -9.64 -9.79
C VAL A 315 10.21 -9.75 -9.43
N LYS A 316 10.85 -10.81 -9.92
CA LYS A 316 12.31 -10.92 -10.04
C LYS A 316 12.63 -11.45 -11.43
N TYR A 317 13.61 -10.87 -12.10
CA TYR A 317 13.94 -11.28 -13.46
C TYR A 317 15.39 -10.95 -13.83
N THR A 318 15.80 -11.50 -14.96
CA THR A 318 17.04 -11.17 -15.67
C THR A 318 16.75 -11.00 -17.15
N ASN A 319 17.43 -10.05 -17.80
CA ASN A 319 17.48 -9.94 -19.25
C ASN A 319 18.70 -10.65 -19.85
N ASP A 320 19.57 -11.22 -19.01
CA ASP A 320 20.68 -12.08 -19.42
C ASP A 320 20.21 -13.55 -19.42
N PRO A 321 20.15 -14.21 -20.60
CA PRO A 321 19.71 -15.61 -20.71
C PRO A 321 20.69 -16.61 -20.08
N THR A 322 21.91 -16.19 -19.76
CA THR A 322 22.92 -17.03 -19.10
C THR A 322 22.81 -17.01 -17.57
N ASN A 323 22.05 -16.06 -17.02
CA ASN A 323 21.84 -15.94 -15.58
C ASN A 323 20.80 -16.96 -15.10
N THR A 324 21.24 -17.93 -14.31
CA THR A 324 20.41 -19.01 -13.78
C THR A 324 19.78 -18.71 -12.42
N ARG A 325 20.11 -17.55 -11.81
CA ARG A 325 19.61 -17.15 -10.48
C ARG A 325 18.20 -16.57 -10.55
N TYR A 326 17.85 -15.90 -11.63
CA TYR A 326 16.55 -15.26 -11.83
C TYR A 326 15.88 -15.72 -13.12
N PRO A 327 14.54 -15.70 -13.20
CA PRO A 327 13.81 -16.02 -14.42
C PRO A 327 14.19 -15.09 -15.58
N TYR A 328 14.55 -15.65 -16.73
CA TYR A 328 14.78 -14.88 -17.94
C TYR A 328 13.48 -14.27 -18.47
N VAL A 329 13.51 -12.96 -18.72
CA VAL A 329 12.42 -12.21 -19.36
C VAL A 329 13.01 -11.44 -20.54
N GLU A 330 12.57 -11.80 -21.74
CA GLU A 330 13.00 -11.15 -22.97
C GLU A 330 12.53 -9.70 -23.00
N GLY A 331 13.44 -8.77 -23.35
CA GLY A 331 13.13 -7.35 -23.41
C GLY A 331 13.02 -6.66 -22.04
N ALA A 332 13.32 -7.33 -20.93
CA ALA A 332 13.46 -6.66 -19.64
C ALA A 332 14.64 -5.66 -19.64
N PRO A 333 14.55 -4.55 -18.90
CA PRO A 333 15.57 -3.49 -18.93
C PRO A 333 16.90 -3.89 -18.27
N GLY A 334 16.90 -4.91 -17.41
CA GLY A 334 18.09 -5.35 -16.69
C GLY A 334 17.86 -6.60 -15.84
N THR A 335 18.65 -6.75 -14.78
CA THR A 335 18.53 -7.82 -13.79
C THR A 335 18.12 -7.27 -12.44
N THR A 336 17.17 -7.92 -11.77
CA THR A 336 16.72 -7.53 -10.44
C THR A 336 16.35 -8.73 -9.54
N PRO A 337 16.81 -8.75 -8.26
CA PRO A 337 16.40 -9.74 -7.27
C PRO A 337 14.96 -9.58 -6.79
N GLY A 338 14.37 -8.40 -6.99
CA GLY A 338 13.05 -7.98 -6.52
C GLY A 338 12.73 -6.59 -7.05
N HIS A 339 11.59 -6.44 -7.71
CA HIS A 339 11.19 -5.21 -8.37
C HIS A 339 9.67 -5.11 -8.46
N LEU A 340 9.14 -3.90 -8.47
CA LEU A 340 7.72 -3.64 -8.67
C LEU A 340 7.49 -3.06 -10.06
N ILE A 341 6.55 -3.68 -10.77
CA ILE A 341 6.09 -3.23 -12.10
C ILE A 341 4.57 -3.12 -12.10
N LEU A 342 4.03 -2.28 -12.98
CA LEU A 342 2.59 -2.09 -13.10
C LEU A 342 2.04 -2.84 -14.31
N VAL A 343 1.24 -3.87 -14.10
CA VAL A 343 0.47 -4.52 -15.16
C VAL A 343 -0.65 -3.59 -15.59
N ARG A 344 -0.70 -3.29 -16.88
CA ARG A 344 -1.69 -2.41 -17.50
C ARG A 344 -2.45 -3.07 -18.64
N GLY A 345 -2.11 -4.29 -19.01
CA GLY A 345 -2.83 -4.94 -20.08
C GLY A 345 -2.35 -6.32 -20.45
N PHE A 346 -3.07 -6.88 -21.40
CA PHE A 346 -2.77 -8.15 -22.04
C PHE A 346 -3.10 -8.03 -23.52
N GLU A 347 -2.33 -8.70 -24.35
CA GLU A 347 -2.57 -8.78 -25.78
C GLU A 347 -2.05 -10.11 -26.33
N THR A 348 -2.59 -10.51 -27.49
CA THR A 348 -2.10 -11.67 -28.24
C THR A 348 -1.59 -11.18 -29.59
N ILE A 349 -0.32 -11.48 -29.90
CA ILE A 349 0.31 -11.16 -31.19
C ILE A 349 0.77 -12.48 -31.81
N ASP A 350 0.28 -12.79 -33.02
CA ASP A 350 0.66 -14.00 -33.78
C ASP A 350 0.55 -15.31 -32.98
N GLY A 351 -0.47 -15.40 -32.11
CA GLY A 351 -0.70 -16.57 -31.25
C GLY A 351 0.16 -16.63 -29.98
N GLN A 352 1.02 -15.65 -29.74
CA GLN A 352 1.76 -15.48 -28.48
C GLN A 352 1.07 -14.46 -27.59
N ASP A 353 0.79 -14.85 -26.34
CA ASP A 353 0.23 -13.95 -25.34
C ASP A 353 1.32 -13.15 -24.62
N TYR A 354 1.06 -11.87 -24.43
CA TYR A 354 1.91 -10.92 -23.72
C TYR A 354 1.13 -10.24 -22.60
N VAL A 355 1.83 -9.99 -21.49
CA VAL A 355 1.43 -8.98 -20.50
C VAL A 355 2.05 -7.64 -20.88
N ILE A 356 1.28 -6.57 -20.81
CA ILE A 356 1.72 -5.20 -21.03
C ILE A 356 1.96 -4.57 -19.65
N VAL A 357 3.16 -4.05 -19.43
CA VAL A 357 3.59 -3.50 -18.14
C VAL A 357 4.18 -2.10 -18.31
N ASN A 358 4.07 -1.28 -17.26
CA ASN A 358 4.98 -0.16 -17.04
C ASN A 358 6.08 -0.65 -16.09
N ASP A 359 7.28 -0.87 -16.61
CA ASP A 359 8.46 -1.32 -15.88
C ASP A 359 9.31 -0.11 -15.48
N SER A 360 9.34 0.18 -14.17
CA SER A 360 9.98 1.39 -13.65
C SER A 360 11.50 1.34 -13.74
N PHE A 361 12.11 0.16 -13.92
CA PHE A 361 13.55 0.01 -14.12
C PHE A 361 14.03 0.40 -15.53
N ALA A 362 13.12 0.79 -16.42
CA ALA A 362 13.49 1.32 -17.73
C ALA A 362 14.42 2.54 -17.64
N PRO A 363 15.28 2.78 -18.65
CA PRO A 363 16.20 3.92 -18.65
C PRO A 363 15.53 5.29 -18.86
N SER A 364 14.27 5.32 -19.32
CA SER A 364 13.50 6.55 -19.54
C SER A 364 11.99 6.29 -19.45
N ASP A 365 11.19 7.34 -19.23
CA ASP A 365 9.72 7.27 -19.23
C ASP A 365 9.19 6.69 -20.56
N ASP A 366 9.74 7.13 -21.71
CA ASP A 366 9.32 6.67 -23.05
C ASP A 366 9.57 5.17 -23.32
N THR A 367 10.45 4.53 -22.53
CA THR A 367 10.79 3.11 -22.66
C THR A 367 10.30 2.26 -21.49
N ALA A 368 9.48 2.85 -20.61
CA ALA A 368 8.91 2.17 -19.45
C ALA A 368 7.76 1.24 -19.83
N VAL A 369 7.01 1.50 -20.90
CA VAL A 369 5.99 0.57 -21.40
C VAL A 369 6.68 -0.62 -22.09
N ARG A 370 6.43 -1.84 -21.62
CA ARG A 370 7.02 -3.09 -22.12
C ARG A 370 5.99 -4.19 -22.27
N LYS A 371 6.34 -5.20 -23.07
CA LYS A 371 5.55 -6.41 -23.32
C LYS A 371 6.39 -7.62 -22.97
N TYR A 372 5.92 -8.42 -22.03
CA TYR A 372 6.59 -9.66 -21.62
C TYR A 372 5.74 -10.86 -22.00
N LYS A 373 6.36 -11.91 -22.53
CA LYS A 373 5.65 -13.17 -22.80
C LYS A 373 5.06 -13.68 -21.49
N ILE A 374 3.80 -14.11 -21.51
CA ILE A 374 3.09 -14.50 -20.28
C ILE A 374 3.83 -15.61 -19.51
N ASP A 375 4.40 -16.60 -20.22
CA ASP A 375 5.11 -17.72 -19.61
C ASP A 375 6.41 -17.30 -18.90
N GLN A 376 7.07 -16.25 -19.41
CA GLN A 376 8.26 -15.65 -18.80
C GLN A 376 7.85 -14.78 -17.60
N PHE A 377 6.81 -13.96 -17.77
CA PHE A 377 6.26 -13.12 -16.71
C PHE A 377 5.78 -13.94 -15.51
N GLN A 378 5.04 -15.03 -15.71
CA GLN A 378 4.57 -15.88 -14.60
C GLN A 378 5.72 -16.46 -13.78
N LYS A 379 6.84 -16.83 -14.42
CA LYS A 379 8.05 -17.28 -13.71
C LYS A 379 8.67 -16.13 -12.91
N ALA A 380 8.72 -14.93 -13.49
CA ALA A 380 9.23 -13.74 -12.82
C ALA A 380 8.36 -13.29 -11.62
N TRP A 381 7.04 -13.44 -11.75
CA TRP A 381 6.02 -13.15 -10.74
C TRP A 381 5.61 -14.40 -9.95
N ALA A 382 6.54 -15.32 -9.70
CA ALA A 382 6.20 -16.61 -9.08
C ALA A 382 5.55 -16.47 -7.69
N ASN A 383 5.74 -15.37 -6.97
CA ASN A 383 5.17 -15.14 -5.64
C ASN A 383 3.67 -14.82 -5.63
N GLY A 384 3.08 -14.43 -6.76
CA GLY A 384 1.66 -14.05 -6.85
C GLY A 384 1.30 -12.77 -6.10
N VAL A 385 2.27 -12.02 -5.57
CA VAL A 385 2.00 -10.80 -4.81
C VAL A 385 1.61 -9.66 -5.75
N ALA A 386 0.47 -9.04 -5.47
CA ALA A 386 -0.06 -7.91 -6.21
C ALA A 386 -0.60 -6.82 -5.29
N TYR A 387 -0.55 -5.56 -5.70
CA TYR A 387 -1.23 -4.46 -5.03
C TYR A 387 -2.46 -4.03 -5.83
N ILE A 388 -3.60 -4.07 -5.17
CA ILE A 388 -4.85 -3.57 -5.71
C ILE A 388 -4.96 -2.10 -5.32
N VAL A 389 -5.26 -1.24 -6.30
CA VAL A 389 -5.58 0.17 -6.07
C VAL A 389 -6.85 0.51 -6.84
N HIS A 390 -7.95 0.59 -6.11
CA HIS A 390 -9.26 0.97 -6.63
C HIS A 390 -9.56 2.44 -6.36
N SER A 391 -10.60 2.95 -7.00
CA SER A 391 -11.06 4.34 -6.93
C SER A 391 -11.09 4.94 -5.52
N LYS A 392 -10.91 6.27 -5.44
CA LYS A 392 -11.01 7.01 -4.18
C LYS A 392 -12.34 6.84 -3.50
N GLU A 393 -12.27 6.65 -2.20
CA GLU A 393 -13.41 6.57 -1.31
C GLU A 393 -13.85 7.96 -0.84
N LYS A 394 -15.17 8.16 -0.77
CA LYS A 394 -15.74 9.47 -0.45
C LYS A 394 -15.32 9.95 0.95
N GLY A 395 -14.74 11.14 1.01
CA GLY A 395 -14.32 11.80 2.26
C GLY A 395 -13.00 11.28 2.85
N ALA A 396 -12.33 10.36 2.17
CA ALA A 396 -11.01 9.86 2.55
C ALA A 396 -9.88 10.73 1.99
N GLY A 397 -8.66 10.51 2.48
CA GLY A 397 -7.44 11.13 1.96
C GLY A 397 -7.27 12.58 2.39
N TYR A 398 -7.83 12.97 3.53
CA TYR A 398 -7.80 14.35 4.01
C TYR A 398 -6.51 14.67 4.78
N ALA A 399 -5.80 13.65 5.25
CA ALA A 399 -4.62 13.78 6.11
C ALA A 399 -3.26 13.75 5.38
N VAL A 400 -3.24 13.48 4.07
CA VAL A 400 -1.98 13.47 3.31
C VAL A 400 -1.34 14.84 3.24
N ALA A 401 -0.01 14.83 3.16
CA ALA A 401 0.75 16.04 2.90
C ALA A 401 0.29 16.70 1.60
N LYS A 402 0.17 18.02 1.66
CA LYS A 402 -0.20 18.84 0.51
C LYS A 402 1.02 19.62 0.05
N ARG A 403 1.02 19.97 -1.23
CA ARG A 403 1.91 20.98 -1.78
C ARG A 403 1.46 22.36 -1.30
N VAL A 404 2.19 22.92 -0.35
CA VAL A 404 2.01 24.28 0.14
C VAL A 404 2.66 25.25 -0.84
N LYS A 405 1.90 26.24 -1.29
CA LYS A 405 2.43 27.30 -2.15
C LYS A 405 3.40 28.16 -1.36
N ALA A 406 4.61 28.28 -1.88
CA ALA A 406 5.70 29.08 -1.34
C ALA A 406 6.21 30.08 -2.39
N HIS A 407 7.09 30.98 -1.95
CA HIS A 407 7.75 31.99 -2.76
C HIS A 407 9.26 31.93 -2.56
N LEU A 408 10.00 32.13 -3.65
CA LEU A 408 11.47 32.25 -3.63
C LEU A 408 11.87 33.71 -3.65
N LEU A 409 12.74 34.10 -2.73
CA LEU A 409 13.35 35.44 -2.69
C LEU A 409 14.87 35.30 -2.75
N PRO A 410 15.57 36.12 -3.55
CA PRO A 410 17.03 36.13 -3.55
C PRO A 410 17.55 36.52 -2.16
N THR A 411 18.67 35.91 -1.78
CA THR A 411 19.39 36.30 -0.56
C THR A 411 20.46 37.36 -0.86
N ASN A 412 21.27 37.70 0.13
CA ASN A 412 22.47 38.52 -0.05
C ASN A 412 23.67 37.72 -0.61
N GLN A 413 23.57 36.39 -0.65
CA GLN A 413 24.57 35.51 -1.25
C GLN A 413 24.21 35.22 -2.70
N ASP A 414 25.22 35.21 -3.56
CA ASP A 414 25.04 34.83 -4.96
C ASP A 414 24.59 33.37 -5.06
N ASN A 415 23.72 33.10 -6.05
CA ASN A 415 23.21 31.75 -6.34
C ASN A 415 22.46 31.10 -5.17
N GLU A 416 21.84 31.90 -4.31
CA GLU A 416 21.09 31.39 -3.16
C GLU A 416 19.72 32.08 -3.05
N TYR A 417 18.68 31.26 -2.83
CA TYR A 417 17.31 31.72 -2.64
C TYR A 417 16.72 31.18 -1.33
N ALA A 418 16.03 32.06 -0.62
CA ALA A 418 15.27 31.70 0.58
C ALA A 418 13.82 31.38 0.22
N LEU A 419 13.28 30.34 0.87
CA LEU A 419 11.91 29.88 0.69
C LEU A 419 10.99 30.51 1.75
N TYR A 420 9.84 31.02 1.33
CA TYR A 420 8.85 31.63 2.22
C TYR A 420 7.44 31.10 2.00
N VAL A 421 6.71 30.90 3.10
CA VAL A 421 5.25 30.73 3.10
C VAL A 421 4.64 31.97 3.74
N GLY A 422 3.95 32.78 2.94
CA GLY A 422 3.54 34.11 3.38
C GLY A 422 4.76 34.97 3.74
N LYS A 423 4.90 35.29 5.04
CA LYS A 423 6.05 36.05 5.58
C LYS A 423 7.05 35.18 6.35
N GLU A 424 6.75 33.91 6.55
CA GLU A 424 7.57 32.99 7.33
C GLU A 424 8.63 32.35 6.44
N LYS A 425 9.90 32.46 6.84
CA LYS A 425 11.01 31.76 6.19
C LYS A 425 10.91 30.28 6.55
N ILE A 426 10.90 29.42 5.53
CA ILE A 426 11.04 27.97 5.70
C ILE A 426 12.52 27.64 5.61
N ALA A 427 13.14 27.31 6.74
CA ALA A 427 14.52 26.84 6.79
C ALA A 427 14.58 25.38 6.33
N ILE A 428 15.37 25.10 5.30
CA ILE A 428 15.65 23.72 4.88
C ILE A 428 16.60 23.08 5.91
N PRO A 429 16.31 21.88 6.44
CA PRO A 429 17.20 21.21 7.38
C PRO A 429 18.61 21.01 6.81
N ALA A 430 19.63 21.02 7.68
CA ALA A 430 20.98 20.65 7.27
C ALA A 430 21.02 19.17 6.84
N ASN A 431 21.79 18.85 5.79
CA ASN A 431 21.88 17.52 5.20
C ASN A 431 20.55 16.98 4.66
N PHE A 432 19.58 17.86 4.34
CA PHE A 432 18.28 17.49 3.79
C PHE A 432 18.42 16.66 2.51
N THR A 433 19.31 17.07 1.61
CA THR A 433 19.53 16.35 0.34
C THR A 433 20.61 15.27 0.41
N ALA A 434 21.30 15.14 1.56
CA ALA A 434 22.40 14.20 1.70
C ALA A 434 22.00 12.74 1.45
N ASN A 435 22.90 11.99 0.81
CA ASN A 435 22.78 10.55 0.63
C ASN A 435 23.17 9.83 1.93
N SER A 436 22.18 9.64 2.81
CA SER A 436 22.30 8.95 4.09
C SER A 436 21.61 7.60 4.05
N SER A 437 22.11 6.63 4.80
CA SER A 437 21.47 5.34 5.06
C SER A 437 21.67 5.01 6.54
N PRO A 438 20.58 4.88 7.33
CA PRO A 438 19.19 5.09 6.93
C PRO A 438 18.87 6.58 6.63
N LEU A 439 17.77 6.83 5.93
CA LEU A 439 17.21 8.18 5.80
C LEU A 439 16.64 8.63 7.15
N THR A 440 16.52 9.94 7.34
CA THR A 440 16.02 10.56 8.57
C THR A 440 14.69 11.30 8.35
N GLU A 441 14.03 11.73 9.42
CA GLU A 441 12.87 12.64 9.38
C GLU A 441 13.20 14.01 8.76
N HIS A 442 14.50 14.32 8.63
CA HIS A 442 14.99 15.54 8.00
C HIS A 442 15.52 15.33 6.59
N THR A 443 15.35 14.13 6.02
CA THR A 443 15.80 13.83 4.67
C THR A 443 14.72 14.14 3.63
N GLY A 444 15.13 14.64 2.48
CA GLY A 444 14.23 14.91 1.36
C GLY A 444 14.96 15.24 0.06
N THR A 445 14.20 15.73 -0.92
CA THR A 445 14.70 16.14 -2.24
C THR A 445 14.38 17.61 -2.47
N LEU A 446 15.40 18.36 -2.93
CA LEU A 446 15.22 19.67 -3.55
C LEU A 446 15.37 19.49 -5.06
N THR A 447 14.31 19.78 -5.80
CA THR A 447 14.30 19.62 -7.25
C THR A 447 13.50 20.72 -7.91
N TYR A 448 13.78 21.01 -9.18
CA TYR A 448 12.99 21.95 -9.97
C TYR A 448 12.79 21.46 -11.39
N THR A 449 11.72 21.95 -12.01
CA THR A 449 11.41 21.77 -13.43
C THR A 449 11.46 23.12 -14.13
N LEU A 450 11.85 23.14 -15.40
CA LEU A 450 11.73 24.31 -16.26
C LEU A 450 10.61 24.06 -17.27
N SER A 451 9.74 25.05 -17.49
CA SER A 451 8.75 24.96 -18.57
C SER A 451 9.46 24.90 -19.93
N ASP A 452 9.08 23.95 -20.76
CA ASP A 452 9.66 23.71 -22.08
C ASP A 452 8.64 23.85 -23.23
N GLY A 453 7.42 24.27 -22.90
CA GLY A 453 6.32 24.42 -23.85
C GLY A 453 5.57 23.12 -24.16
N GLN A 454 6.02 21.98 -23.63
CA GLN A 454 5.30 20.72 -23.76
C GLN A 454 4.13 20.65 -22.77
N LYS A 455 3.06 19.97 -23.19
CA LYS A 455 1.96 19.61 -22.29
C LYS A 455 2.19 18.19 -21.80
N TYR A 456 2.18 18.03 -20.49
CA TYR A 456 2.29 16.74 -19.84
C TYR A 456 0.97 16.36 -19.21
N ASN A 457 0.63 15.08 -19.27
CA ASN A 457 -0.53 14.53 -18.56
C ASN A 457 -0.36 14.64 -17.03
N THR A 458 0.89 14.58 -16.57
CA THR A 458 1.26 14.69 -15.15
C THR A 458 2.58 15.42 -15.01
N ASP A 459 2.77 16.16 -13.92
CA ASP A 459 4.03 16.85 -13.60
C ASP A 459 5.22 15.89 -13.47
N ALA A 460 4.98 14.63 -13.12
CA ALA A 460 6.02 13.60 -13.06
C ALA A 460 6.71 13.30 -14.40
N HIS A 461 6.12 13.64 -15.56
CA HIS A 461 6.78 13.48 -16.87
C HIS A 461 7.73 14.64 -17.21
N LYS A 462 7.73 15.71 -16.41
CA LYS A 462 8.64 16.85 -16.64
C LYS A 462 10.08 16.42 -16.39
N LYS A 463 11.00 17.15 -17.02
CA LYS A 463 12.43 17.03 -16.70
C LYS A 463 12.74 17.69 -15.36
N PHE A 464 13.31 16.90 -14.44
CA PHE A 464 13.73 17.33 -13.12
C PHE A 464 15.22 17.65 -13.07
N TYR A 465 15.56 18.66 -12.29
CA TYR A 465 16.92 19.09 -11.98
C TYR A 465 17.06 19.15 -10.47
N TYR A 466 18.06 18.46 -9.92
CA TYR A 466 18.26 18.37 -8.48
C TYR A 466 19.23 19.44 -8.00
N THR A 467 18.98 19.96 -6.81
CA THR A 467 19.86 20.90 -6.11
C THR A 467 19.95 20.54 -4.63
N HIS A 468 20.60 21.37 -3.82
CA HIS A 468 20.85 21.14 -2.41
C HIS A 468 20.58 22.38 -1.57
N GLU A 469 20.45 22.16 -0.27
CA GLU A 469 20.35 23.19 0.75
C GLU A 469 21.70 23.88 0.99
N THR A 470 21.68 25.12 1.44
CA THR A 470 22.89 25.82 1.93
C THR A 470 22.98 25.77 3.46
N SER A 471 24.13 26.12 4.03
CA SER A 471 24.36 26.09 5.48
C SER A 471 23.38 26.95 6.28
N ASP A 472 22.82 27.99 5.66
CA ASP A 472 21.89 28.94 6.29
C ASP A 472 20.41 28.53 6.13
N GLY A 473 20.19 27.28 5.70
CA GLY A 473 18.87 26.70 5.45
C GLY A 473 18.16 27.31 4.24
N ASN A 474 18.92 27.84 3.29
CA ASN A 474 18.42 28.35 2.01
C ASN A 474 18.65 27.30 0.91
N ILE A 475 18.40 27.67 -0.35
CA ILE A 475 18.44 26.77 -1.50
C ILE A 475 19.51 27.26 -2.48
N ALA A 476 20.47 26.39 -2.80
CA ALA A 476 21.44 26.65 -3.85
C ALA A 476 20.71 26.68 -5.20
N LEU A 477 20.74 27.82 -5.89
CA LEU A 477 20.09 27.99 -7.18
C LEU A 477 20.77 29.09 -8.00
N ASN A 478 21.58 28.69 -8.98
CA ASN A 478 22.23 29.61 -9.91
C ASN A 478 21.26 30.06 -11.02
N VAL A 479 20.33 30.94 -10.67
CA VAL A 479 19.31 31.48 -11.60
C VAL A 479 19.94 32.22 -12.79
N ASN A 480 21.11 32.85 -12.61
CA ASN A 480 21.79 33.54 -13.69
C ASN A 480 22.30 32.58 -14.76
N GLN A 481 22.92 31.46 -14.35
CA GLN A 481 23.34 30.41 -15.27
C GLN A 481 22.12 29.77 -15.96
N ILE A 482 21.06 29.45 -15.21
CA ILE A 482 19.82 28.89 -15.79
C ILE A 482 19.25 29.83 -16.87
N LYS A 483 19.22 31.15 -16.61
CA LYS A 483 18.79 32.15 -17.60
C LYS A 483 19.68 32.20 -18.83
N ALA A 484 20.99 32.06 -18.66
CA ALA A 484 21.95 32.02 -19.75
C ALA A 484 21.72 30.77 -20.63
N ASP A 485 21.54 29.60 -20.02
CA ASP A 485 21.28 28.33 -20.72
C ASP A 485 19.96 28.36 -21.52
N LEU A 486 18.99 29.14 -21.07
CA LEU A 486 17.73 29.37 -21.79
C LEU A 486 17.91 30.21 -23.07
N ASN A 487 19.06 30.85 -23.30
CA ASN A 487 19.37 31.64 -24.49
C ASN A 487 18.27 32.66 -24.83
N GLY A 488 17.80 33.40 -23.82
CA GLY A 488 16.74 34.41 -23.96
C GLY A 488 15.32 33.88 -24.09
N LYS A 489 15.11 32.56 -24.07
CA LYS A 489 13.76 31.96 -24.01
C LYS A 489 13.14 32.21 -22.64
N HIS A 490 11.84 32.52 -22.64
CA HIS A 490 11.04 32.59 -21.43
C HIS A 490 10.81 31.18 -20.88
N ALA A 491 10.96 31.01 -19.57
CA ALA A 491 10.59 29.79 -18.88
C ALA A 491 10.11 30.08 -17.45
N THR A 492 9.19 29.26 -16.96
CA THR A 492 8.82 29.22 -15.55
C THR A 492 9.62 28.11 -14.87
N LEU A 493 10.42 28.47 -13.87
CA LEU A 493 11.03 27.52 -12.94
C LEU A 493 9.99 27.17 -11.87
N THR A 494 9.74 25.88 -11.67
CA THR A 494 8.93 25.38 -10.55
C THR A 494 9.80 24.53 -9.65
N LEU A 495 10.06 25.02 -8.44
CA LEU A 495 10.84 24.35 -7.39
C LEU A 495 9.92 23.54 -6.50
N TYR A 496 10.39 22.37 -6.08
CA TYR A 496 9.76 21.46 -5.13
C TYR A 496 10.72 21.18 -3.97
N VAL A 497 10.20 21.25 -2.75
CA VAL A 497 10.84 20.74 -1.53
C VAL A 497 9.98 19.59 -1.02
N LEU A 498 10.53 18.39 -1.08
CA LEU A 498 9.81 17.13 -0.85
C LEU A 498 10.48 16.35 0.28
N GLY A 499 9.76 16.06 1.36
CA GLY A 499 10.34 15.43 2.55
C GLY A 499 9.54 14.24 3.09
N THR A 500 10.18 13.48 3.97
CA THR A 500 9.62 12.31 4.67
C THR A 500 8.47 12.65 5.61
N GLU A 501 8.49 13.86 6.16
CA GLU A 501 7.47 14.37 7.08
C GLU A 501 7.00 15.79 6.71
N GLY A 502 5.91 16.23 7.35
CA GLY A 502 5.42 17.60 7.24
C GLY A 502 4.79 17.95 5.89
N ASN A 503 4.88 19.21 5.49
CA ASN A 503 4.36 19.69 4.20
C ASN A 503 5.43 19.63 3.12
N ASN A 504 4.99 19.40 1.89
CA ASN A 504 5.81 19.65 0.70
C ASN A 504 5.62 21.10 0.27
N TYR A 505 6.66 21.74 -0.27
CA TYR A 505 6.57 23.15 -0.70
C TYR A 505 6.78 23.27 -2.20
N VAL A 506 6.04 24.17 -2.84
CA VAL A 506 6.18 24.48 -4.26
C VAL A 506 6.26 25.97 -4.49
N ALA A 507 7.33 26.41 -5.16
CA ALA A 507 7.54 27.81 -5.51
C ALA A 507 7.77 27.97 -7.01
N LYS A 508 7.34 29.11 -7.56
CA LYS A 508 7.51 29.43 -8.98
C LYS A 508 8.31 30.71 -9.16
N LEU A 509 9.18 30.74 -10.17
CA LEU A 509 9.96 31.90 -10.57
C LEU A 509 9.89 32.05 -12.10
N GLU A 510 9.49 33.22 -12.58
CA GLU A 510 9.49 33.53 -14.01
C GLU A 510 10.88 33.98 -14.46
N LEU A 511 11.40 33.34 -15.52
CA LEU A 511 12.72 33.58 -16.07
C LEU A 511 12.60 34.23 -17.44
N ASN A 512 13.45 35.25 -17.70
CA ASN A 512 13.49 35.98 -18.98
C ASN A 512 12.11 36.54 -19.42
N LYS A 513 11.30 37.00 -18.45
CA LYS A 513 9.99 37.61 -18.73
C LYS A 513 10.19 38.83 -19.61
N LYS A 514 9.61 38.82 -20.82
CA LYS A 514 9.53 40.03 -21.64
C LYS A 514 8.70 41.04 -20.87
N HIS A 515 9.31 42.15 -20.47
CA HIS A 515 8.55 43.33 -20.07
C HIS A 515 7.80 43.81 -21.32
N ILE A 516 6.49 43.58 -21.35
CA ILE A 516 5.62 44.31 -22.26
C ILE A 516 5.54 45.71 -21.65
N SER A 517 6.37 46.62 -22.17
CA SER A 517 6.18 48.05 -21.90
C SER A 517 4.81 48.44 -22.46
N HIS A 518 3.90 48.85 -21.58
CA HIS A 518 2.64 49.47 -21.97
C HIS A 518 2.86 50.85 -22.57
#